data_AF-A0A2X1ZTZ4-F1
#
_entry.id   AF-A0A2X1ZTZ4-F1
#
_cell.length_a   1.000
_cell.length_b   1.000
_cell.length_c   1.000
_cell.angle_alpha   90.00
_cell.angle_beta   90.00
_cell.angle_gamma   90.00
#
_symmetry.space_group_name_H-M   'P 1'
#
loop_
_entity.id
_entity.type
_entity.pdbx_description
1 polymer ?
#
loop_
_entity_poly.entity_id
_entity_poly.type
_entity_poly.pdbx_seq_one_letter_code
_entity_poly.pdbx_strand_id
1 'polypeptide(L)'
;MISHIANIYFKKNKIDIRARGIYLGNFYSHVKDEIDNFRPLVMNLGSGYYKNHSLVISGYSIYKFKGMKVKFLHVYDGWNKTKSYIDYNDLRGFLKVPIFSYNVFDVDIGEDL
;
A
#
# COMPACT_ATOMS: atom_id res chain seq x y z
N MET A 1 -1.04 -13.98 5.72
CA MET A 1 -1.07 -12.73 4.94
C MET A 1 -1.88 -11.70 5.72
N ILE A 2 -1.48 -10.42 5.73
CA ILE A 2 -2.14 -9.37 6.54
C ILE A 2 -3.63 -9.27 6.22
N SER A 3 -4.02 -9.30 4.94
CA SER A 3 -5.42 -9.31 4.53
C SER A 3 -6.26 -10.42 5.19
N HIS A 4 -5.72 -11.63 5.33
CA HIS A 4 -6.42 -12.74 5.98
C HIS A 4 -6.65 -12.47 7.47
N ILE A 5 -5.62 -12.00 8.17
CA ILE A 5 -5.72 -11.65 9.61
C ILE A 5 -6.71 -10.50 9.81
N ALA A 6 -6.64 -9.47 8.95
CA ALA A 6 -7.56 -8.33 8.97
C ALA A 6 -9.01 -8.78 8.77
N ASN A 7 -9.28 -9.63 7.77
CA ASN A 7 -10.64 -10.14 7.52
C ASN A 7 -11.20 -10.98 8.67
N ILE A 8 -10.38 -11.78 9.35
CA ILE A 8 -10.80 -12.50 10.57
C ILE A 8 -11.21 -11.48 11.65
N TYR A 9 -10.41 -10.43 11.84
CA TYR A 9 -10.70 -9.38 12.81
C TYR A 9 -11.98 -8.62 12.44
N PHE A 10 -12.13 -8.18 11.19
CA PHE A 10 -13.32 -7.45 10.73
C PHE A 10 -14.59 -8.29 10.92
N LYS A 11 -14.56 -9.56 10.49
CA LYS A 11 -15.68 -10.49 10.68
C LYS A 11 -16.02 -10.70 12.16
N LYS A 12 -15.02 -10.88 13.02
CA LYS A 12 -15.24 -11.07 14.47
C LYS A 12 -15.87 -9.83 15.12
N ASN A 13 -15.52 -8.64 14.64
CA ASN A 13 -15.97 -7.37 15.21
C ASN A 13 -17.16 -6.74 14.46
N LYS A 14 -17.75 -7.44 13.47
CA LYS A 14 -18.86 -6.93 12.63
C LYS A 14 -18.53 -5.57 11.99
N ILE A 15 -17.32 -5.48 11.44
CA ILE A 15 -16.87 -4.32 10.66
C ILE A 15 -17.08 -4.68 9.19
N ASP A 16 -17.89 -3.89 8.49
CA ASP A 16 -18.27 -4.11 7.08
C ASP A 16 -17.17 -3.64 6.12
N ILE A 17 -15.97 -4.18 6.31
CA ILE A 17 -14.78 -3.90 5.51
C ILE A 17 -14.12 -5.22 5.14
N ARG A 18 -13.61 -5.28 3.91
CA ARG A 18 -12.83 -6.40 3.40
C ARG A 18 -11.43 -5.94 2.99
N ALA A 19 -10.42 -6.64 3.47
CA ALA A 19 -9.04 -6.49 3.03
C ALA A 19 -8.73 -7.44 1.86
N ARG A 20 -8.12 -6.92 0.80
CA ARG A 20 -7.64 -7.69 -0.35
C ARG A 20 -6.14 -7.49 -0.55
N GLY A 21 -5.40 -8.59 -0.61
CA GLY A 21 -3.97 -8.58 -0.91
C GLY A 21 -3.72 -8.51 -2.41
N ILE A 22 -2.94 -7.53 -2.87
CA ILE A 22 -2.58 -7.32 -4.27
C ILE A 22 -1.09 -7.60 -4.43
N TYR A 23 -0.78 -8.62 -5.22
CA TYR A 23 0.57 -9.03 -5.61
C TYR A 23 0.83 -8.55 -7.04
N LEU A 24 2.04 -8.09 -7.33
CA LEU A 24 2.43 -7.52 -8.64
C LEU A 24 1.71 -6.22 -9.02
N GLY A 25 1.26 -5.45 -8.03
CA GLY A 25 0.64 -4.16 -8.27
C GLY A 25 1.61 -3.10 -8.82
N ASN A 26 1.05 -2.04 -9.42
CA ASN A 26 1.79 -0.86 -9.82
C ASN A 26 1.27 0.43 -9.16
N PHE A 27 2.06 1.50 -9.28
CA PHE A 27 1.77 2.80 -8.70
C PHE A 27 0.42 3.37 -9.15
N TYR A 28 0.08 3.30 -10.43
CA TYR A 28 -1.10 4.00 -10.93
C TYR A 28 -2.40 3.29 -10.56
N SER A 29 -2.47 1.96 -10.71
CA SER A 29 -3.70 1.21 -10.47
C SER A 29 -4.01 0.93 -9.01
N HIS A 30 -3.02 0.99 -8.11
CA HIS A 30 -3.24 0.59 -6.71
C HIS A 30 -2.78 1.62 -5.69
N VAL A 31 -1.78 2.45 -5.98
CA VAL A 31 -1.42 3.53 -5.06
C VAL A 31 -2.22 4.76 -5.38
N LYS A 32 -2.09 5.27 -6.61
CA LYS A 32 -2.72 6.52 -7.02
C LYS A 32 -4.24 6.43 -6.93
N ASP A 33 -4.84 5.37 -7.49
CA ASP A 33 -6.29 5.19 -7.50
C ASP A 33 -6.89 5.16 -6.08
N GLU A 34 -6.33 4.33 -5.19
CA GLU A 34 -6.79 4.24 -3.80
C GLU A 34 -6.63 5.58 -3.05
N ILE A 35 -5.47 6.21 -3.15
CA ILE A 35 -5.21 7.49 -2.47
C ILE A 35 -6.10 8.61 -2.99
N ASP A 36 -6.34 8.69 -4.31
CA ASP A 36 -7.22 9.70 -4.91
C ASP A 36 -8.68 9.50 -4.48
N ASN A 37 -9.07 8.28 -4.14
CA ASN A 37 -10.37 7.95 -3.55
C ASN A 37 -10.37 8.00 -2.01
N PHE A 38 -9.36 8.64 -1.40
CA PHE A 38 -9.21 8.78 0.06
C PHE A 38 -9.14 7.44 0.82
N ARG A 39 -8.59 6.40 0.20
CA ARG A 39 -8.37 5.08 0.81
C ARG A 39 -6.88 4.81 1.03
N PRO A 40 -6.37 4.94 2.28
CA PRO A 40 -5.03 4.48 2.62
C PRO A 40 -4.88 2.98 2.45
N LEU A 41 -3.66 2.53 2.15
CA LEU A 41 -3.36 1.12 1.90
C LEU A 41 -2.14 0.66 2.71
N VAL A 42 -2.13 -0.61 3.10
CA VAL A 42 -1.00 -1.21 3.82
C VAL A 42 -0.08 -1.90 2.81
N MET A 43 1.19 -1.54 2.82
CA MET A 43 2.21 -2.14 1.97
C MET A 43 3.13 -3.03 2.80
N ASN A 44 3.40 -4.23 2.28
CA ASN A 44 4.38 -5.15 2.84
C ASN A 44 5.63 -5.14 1.98
N LEU A 45 6.79 -4.93 2.59
CA LEU A 45 8.10 -4.88 1.92
C LEU A 45 8.91 -6.13 2.26
N GLY A 46 9.25 -6.92 1.25
CA GLY A 46 10.06 -8.15 1.41
C GLY A 46 11.56 -7.94 1.19
N SER A 47 11.99 -6.71 0.87
CA SER A 47 13.39 -6.37 0.60
C SER A 47 13.69 -4.89 0.90
N GLY A 48 14.97 -4.51 0.78
CA GLY A 48 15.43 -3.13 1.02
C GLY A 48 15.55 -2.76 2.49
N TYR A 49 15.62 -1.46 2.78
CA TYR A 49 15.74 -0.92 4.14
C TYR A 49 14.59 -1.37 5.05
N TYR A 50 13.36 -1.40 4.50
CA TYR A 50 12.15 -1.85 5.20
C TYR A 50 11.87 -3.35 4.99
N LYS A 51 12.90 -4.18 4.83
CA LYS A 51 12.72 -5.63 4.65
C LYS A 51 11.94 -6.24 5.82
N ASN A 52 11.00 -7.12 5.50
CA ASN A 52 10.12 -7.82 6.46
C ASN A 52 9.26 -6.86 7.29
N HIS A 53 8.90 -5.71 6.72
CA HIS A 53 8.15 -4.68 7.41
C HIS A 53 6.85 -4.33 6.67
N SER A 54 5.85 -3.90 7.43
CA SER A 54 4.58 -3.41 6.89
C SER A 54 4.40 -1.95 7.28
N LEU A 55 3.93 -1.15 6.33
CA LEU A 55 3.74 0.30 6.51
C LEU A 55 2.43 0.75 5.89
N VAL A 56 1.97 1.94 6.26
CA VAL A 56 0.77 2.55 5.69
C VAL A 56 1.20 3.57 4.65
N ILE A 57 0.71 3.44 3.42
CA ILE A 57 0.78 4.49 2.41
C ILE A 57 -0.45 5.39 2.61
N SER A 58 -0.17 6.66 2.88
CA SER A 58 -1.17 7.71 3.18
C SER A 58 -1.24 8.80 2.11
N GLY A 59 -0.40 8.71 1.09
CA GLY A 59 -0.34 9.69 0.03
C GLY A 59 0.77 9.39 -0.98
N TYR A 60 0.89 10.24 -1.97
CA TYR A 60 1.99 10.22 -2.93
C TYR A 60 2.33 11.63 -3.41
N SER A 61 3.52 11.78 -3.99
CA SER A 61 3.91 12.94 -4.79
C SER A 61 4.50 12.49 -6.13
N ILE A 62 4.24 13.26 -7.19
CA ILE A 62 4.83 13.05 -8.50
C ILE A 62 5.61 14.31 -8.89
N TYR A 63 6.92 14.17 -9.07
CA TYR A 63 7.80 15.25 -9.50
C TYR A 63 8.25 15.02 -10.94
N LYS A 64 8.47 16.12 -11.68
CA LYS A 64 9.08 16.08 -13.00
C LYS A 64 10.56 16.48 -12.87
N PHE A 65 11.46 15.55 -13.17
CA PHE A 65 12.90 15.80 -13.14
C PHE A 65 13.54 15.34 -14.44
N LYS A 66 14.22 16.26 -15.16
CA LYS A 66 14.85 15.99 -16.47
C LYS A 66 13.94 15.24 -17.46
N GLY A 67 12.65 15.61 -17.49
CA GLY A 67 11.64 14.98 -18.36
C GLY A 67 11.05 13.66 -17.84
N MET A 68 11.59 13.08 -16.76
CA MET A 68 11.09 11.86 -16.12
C MET A 68 10.10 12.18 -15.00
N LYS A 69 9.11 11.30 -14.79
CA LYS A 69 8.21 11.34 -13.63
C LYS A 69 8.79 10.50 -12.49
N VAL A 70 9.24 11.16 -11.42
CA VAL A 70 9.69 10.52 -10.18
C VAL A 70 8.52 10.47 -9.21
N LYS A 71 8.33 9.32 -8.57
CA LYS A 71 7.14 9.01 -7.76
C LYS A 71 7.58 8.70 -6.34
N PHE A 72 7.08 9.45 -5.37
CA PHE A 72 7.32 9.21 -3.96
C PHE A 72 6.06 8.76 -3.26
N LEU A 73 6.18 7.71 -2.45
CA LEU A 73 5.14 7.27 -1.52
C LEU A 73 5.29 8.03 -0.21
N HIS A 74 4.19 8.49 0.35
CA HIS A 74 4.12 9.08 1.68
C HIS A 74 3.71 8.01 2.67
N VAL A 75 4.58 7.67 3.61
CA VAL A 75 4.39 6.48 4.45
C VAL A 75 4.45 6.79 5.94
N TYR A 76 3.62 6.08 6.70
CA TYR A 76 3.80 5.91 8.14
C TYR A 76 4.37 4.51 8.36
N ASP A 77 5.62 4.45 8.80
CA ASP A 77 6.36 3.20 9.01
C ASP A 77 6.19 2.63 10.43
N GLY A 78 5.59 3.38 11.35
CA GLY A 78 5.42 2.97 12.74
C GLY A 78 6.71 2.96 13.57
N TRP A 79 7.86 3.32 12.99
CA TRP A 79 9.12 3.55 13.70
C TRP A 79 9.30 5.04 14.01
N ASN A 80 8.94 5.89 13.06
CA ASN A 80 9.01 7.33 13.18
C ASN A 80 7.63 7.91 13.54
N LYS A 81 7.64 8.99 14.33
CA LYS A 81 6.42 9.75 14.65
C LYS A 81 5.92 10.61 13.47
N THR A 82 6.79 10.82 12.48
CA THR A 82 6.53 11.64 11.31
C THR A 82 6.46 10.79 10.06
N LYS A 83 5.86 11.38 9.02
CA LYS A 83 5.75 10.77 7.69
C LYS A 83 7.13 10.62 7.05
N SER A 84 7.43 9.42 6.58
CA SER A 84 8.61 9.08 5.78
C SER A 84 8.25 9.05 4.29
N TYR A 85 9.27 8.99 3.42
CA TYR A 85 9.09 9.00 1.97
C TYR A 85 9.89 7.88 1.32
N ILE A 86 9.28 7.17 0.37
CA ILE A 86 9.93 6.09 -0.39
C ILE A 86 9.90 6.45 -1.88
N ASP A 87 11.04 6.43 -2.56
CA ASP A 87 11.06 6.47 -4.03
C ASP A 87 10.48 5.16 -4.56
N TYR A 88 9.39 5.26 -5.29
CA TYR A 88 8.69 4.11 -5.85
C TYR A 88 9.57 3.31 -6.83
N ASN A 89 10.52 3.96 -7.51
CA ASN A 89 11.39 3.30 -8.45
C ASN A 89 12.38 2.35 -7.77
N ASP A 90 12.78 2.66 -6.53
CA ASP A 90 13.70 1.82 -5.73
C ASP A 90 13.05 0.48 -5.33
N LEU A 91 11.73 0.40 -5.33
CA LEU A 91 10.97 -0.81 -5.00
C LEU A 91 11.12 -1.94 -6.03
N ARG A 92 11.63 -1.65 -7.23
CA ARG A 92 11.74 -2.63 -8.32
C ARG A 92 12.85 -3.66 -8.11
N GLY A 93 13.76 -3.45 -7.15
CA GLY A 93 14.82 -4.38 -6.77
C GLY A 93 15.80 -4.75 -7.89
N PHE A 94 16.82 -5.55 -7.56
CA PHE A 94 17.89 -5.97 -8.49
C PHE A 94 17.39 -6.93 -9.60
N LEU A 95 16.32 -7.68 -9.36
CA LEU A 95 15.78 -8.69 -10.28
C LEU A 95 14.58 -8.19 -11.12
N LYS A 96 14.22 -6.90 -11.05
CA LYS A 96 13.01 -6.30 -11.66
C LYS A 96 11.67 -6.89 -11.22
N VAL A 97 11.66 -7.92 -10.37
CA VAL A 97 10.44 -8.48 -9.78
C VAL A 97 10.13 -7.70 -8.50
N PRO A 98 8.97 -7.02 -8.40
CA PRO A 98 8.59 -6.29 -7.21
C PRO A 98 8.41 -7.24 -6.03
N ILE A 99 9.23 -7.09 -4.99
CA ILE A 99 9.15 -7.89 -3.74
C ILE A 99 8.32 -7.12 -2.71
N PHE A 100 7.11 -6.77 -3.10
CA PHE A 100 6.16 -6.11 -2.23
C PHE A 100 4.72 -6.49 -2.58
N SER A 101 3.82 -6.24 -1.63
CA SER A 101 2.38 -6.38 -1.85
C SER A 101 1.64 -5.22 -1.22
N TYR A 102 0.44 -4.96 -1.72
CA TYR A 102 -0.50 -4.01 -1.11
C TYR A 102 -1.64 -4.77 -0.45
N ASN A 103 -2.24 -4.19 0.57
CA ASN A 103 -3.50 -4.60 1.14
C ASN A 103 -4.40 -3.38 1.04
N VAL A 104 -5.41 -3.49 0.18
CA VAL A 104 -6.46 -2.48 0.01
C VAL A 104 -7.65 -2.87 0.86
N PHE A 105 -8.42 -1.88 1.29
CA PHE A 105 -9.57 -2.05 2.16
C PHE A 105 -10.80 -1.45 1.49
N ASP A 106 -11.78 -2.29 1.21
CA ASP A 106 -13.03 -1.90 0.57
C ASP A 106 -14.17 -2.09 1.55
N VAL A 107 -15.20 -1.23 1.49
CA VAL A 107 -16.44 -1.46 2.24
C VAL A 107 -17.09 -2.72 1.66
N ASP A 108 -17.38 -3.68 2.53
CA ASP A 108 -18.12 -4.88 2.15
C ASP A 108 -19.60 -4.51 2.17
N ILE A 109 -20.08 -3.93 1.06
CA ILE A 109 -21.51 -3.74 0.86
C ILE A 109 -22.06 -5.14 0.63
N GLY A 110 -22.53 -5.79 1.70
CA GLY A 110 -23.26 -7.03 1.58
C GLY A 110 -24.35 -6.85 0.51
N GLU A 111 -24.50 -7.83 -0.39
CA GLU A 111 -25.61 -7.91 -1.34
C GLU A 111 -26.94 -8.16 -0.61
N ASP A 112 -27.28 -7.28 0.34
CA ASP A 112 -28.59 -7.23 1.01
C ASP A 112 -29.31 -5.94 0.52
N LEU A 113 -29.69 -5.94 -0.76
CA LEU A 113 -30.76 -5.11 -1.34
C LEU A 113 -31.76 -5.99 -2.08
#